data_AF-A0A1T4VUA0-F1
#
_entry.id   AF-A0A1T4VUA0-F1
#
_cell.length_a   1.000
_cell.length_b   1.000
_cell.length_c   1.000
_cell.angle_alpha   90.00
_cell.angle_beta   90.00
_cell.angle_gamma   90.00
#
_symmetry.space_group_name_H-M   'P 1'
#
loop_
_entity.id
_entity.type
_entity.pdbx_description
1 polymer ?
#
loop_
_entity_poly.entity_id
_entity_poly.type
_entity_poly.pdbx_seq_one_letter_code
_entity_poly.pdbx_strand_id
1 'polypeptide(L)'
;MSSLTKILSHDQLDTLELLLNGAFAPVDSYLNQADHLSVLNNKRLANGCVWPLPITLNLSPAEKLTAQITKRITLVDHEQRAVAELKLEELYRLPLS
;
A
#
# COMPACT_ATOMS: atom_id res chain seq x y z
N MET A 1 -11.22 15.65 -14.88
CA MET A 1 -10.80 15.35 -13.49
C MET A 1 -9.85 14.17 -13.57
N SER A 2 -8.56 14.40 -13.37
CA SER A 2 -7.54 13.36 -13.59
C SER A 2 -7.50 12.42 -12.38
N SER A 3 -7.89 11.17 -12.53
CA SER A 3 -7.67 10.11 -11.53
C SER A 3 -6.24 9.58 -11.65
N LEU A 4 -5.64 9.15 -10.54
CA LEU A 4 -4.36 8.43 -10.60
C LEU A 4 -4.61 6.95 -10.89
N THR A 5 -3.93 6.41 -11.91
CA THR A 5 -3.89 4.98 -12.19
C THR A 5 -2.49 4.45 -11.93
N LYS A 6 -2.37 3.38 -11.12
CA LYS A 6 -1.11 2.69 -10.82
C LYS A 6 -1.13 1.29 -11.41
N ILE A 7 -0.24 1.03 -12.36
CA ILE A 7 0.03 -0.33 -12.84
C ILE A 7 0.84 -1.07 -11.78
N LEU A 8 0.36 -2.25 -11.40
CA LEU A 8 1.00 -3.11 -10.41
C LEU A 8 1.94 -4.12 -11.09
N SER A 9 3.11 -4.35 -10.48
CA SER A 9 3.95 -5.50 -10.83
C SER A 9 3.31 -6.81 -10.37
N HIS A 10 3.87 -7.95 -10.78
CA HIS A 10 3.39 -9.26 -10.36
C HIS A 10 3.39 -9.40 -8.82
N ASP A 11 4.51 -9.12 -8.18
CA ASP A 11 4.62 -9.17 -6.71
C ASP A 11 3.63 -8.23 -5.98
N GLN A 12 3.32 -7.07 -6.59
CA GLN A 12 2.34 -6.13 -6.04
C GLN A 12 0.90 -6.65 -6.20
N LEU A 13 0.61 -7.34 -7.30
CA LEU A 13 -0.69 -8.00 -7.51
C LEU A 13 -0.88 -9.15 -6.53
N ASP A 14 0.14 -10.00 -6.34
CA ASP A 14 0.08 -11.10 -5.38
C ASP A 14 -0.14 -10.57 -3.95
N THR A 15 0.59 -9.52 -3.58
CA THR A 15 0.40 -8.84 -2.28
C THR A 15 -1.01 -8.28 -2.14
N LEU A 16 -1.53 -7.65 -3.20
CA LEU A 16 -2.89 -7.11 -3.21
C LEU A 16 -3.94 -8.23 -3.09
N GLU A 17 -3.76 -9.35 -3.77
CA GLU A 17 -4.67 -10.50 -3.70
C GLU A 17 -4.76 -11.04 -2.27
N LEU A 18 -3.62 -11.18 -1.58
CA LEU A 18 -3.54 -11.61 -0.18
C LEU A 18 -4.17 -10.60 0.80
N LEU A 19 -4.12 -9.30 0.50
CA LEU A 19 -4.85 -8.28 1.27
C LEU A 19 -6.36 -8.44 1.06
N LEU A 20 -6.81 -8.52 -0.20
CA LEU A 20 -8.23 -8.54 -0.55
C LEU A 20 -8.94 -9.81 -0.11
N ASN A 21 -8.27 -10.96 -0.10
CA ASN A 21 -8.84 -12.23 0.35
C ASN A 21 -8.75 -12.45 1.87
N GLY A 22 -8.12 -11.51 2.60
CA GLY A 22 -7.99 -11.58 4.06
C GLY A 22 -6.89 -12.52 4.58
N ALA A 23 -6.04 -13.08 3.71
CA ALA A 23 -4.91 -13.91 4.12
C ALA A 23 -3.91 -13.15 5.02
N PHE A 24 -3.91 -11.82 4.95
CA PHE A 24 -3.10 -10.95 5.80
C PHE A 24 -3.78 -10.43 7.07
N ALA A 25 -4.95 -10.95 7.44
CA ALA A 25 -5.62 -10.57 8.68
C ALA A 25 -4.64 -10.61 9.89
N PRO A 26 -4.59 -9.54 10.72
CA PRO A 26 -5.53 -8.42 10.80
C PRO A 26 -5.24 -7.24 9.85
N VAL A 27 -4.23 -7.32 8.99
CA VAL A 27 -3.90 -6.28 8.01
C VAL A 27 -4.81 -6.42 6.79
N ASP A 28 -5.55 -5.36 6.49
CA ASP A 28 -6.52 -5.28 5.37
C ASP A 28 -6.15 -4.21 4.33
N SER A 29 -5.05 -3.47 4.55
CA SER A 29 -4.55 -2.44 3.65
C SER A 29 -3.03 -2.29 3.75
N TYR A 30 -2.45 -1.43 2.91
CA TYR A 30 -1.04 -1.05 3.01
C TYR A 30 -0.78 -0.29 4.32
N LEU A 31 0.38 -0.51 4.94
CA LEU A 31 0.70 0.02 6.25
C LEU A 31 0.91 1.54 6.22
N ASN A 32 0.39 2.22 7.24
CA ASN A 32 0.73 3.60 7.57
C ASN A 32 2.16 3.68 8.17
N GLN A 33 2.64 4.89 8.42
CA GLN A 33 4.01 5.10 8.92
C GLN A 33 4.23 4.45 10.30
N ALA A 34 3.24 4.52 11.19
CA ALA A 34 3.36 4.00 12.56
C ALA A 34 3.45 2.47 12.57
N ASP A 35 2.57 1.78 11.84
CA ASP A 35 2.60 0.32 11.70
C ASP A 35 3.88 -0.13 11.01
N HIS A 36 4.27 0.54 9.93
CA HIS A 36 5.49 0.22 9.21
C HIS A 36 6.74 0.31 10.11
N LEU A 37 6.89 1.40 10.87
CA LEU A 37 8.02 1.57 11.80
C LEU A 37 7.98 0.56 12.95
N SER A 38 6.81 0.27 13.49
CA SER A 38 6.66 -0.75 14.52
C SER A 38 7.04 -2.15 14.01
N VAL A 39 6.66 -2.49 12.77
CA VAL A 39 7.01 -3.77 12.16
C VAL A 39 8.51 -3.89 11.95
N LEU A 40 9.18 -2.82 11.50
CA LEU A 40 10.63 -2.82 11.34
C LEU A 40 11.37 -3.05 12.66
N ASN A 41 10.97 -2.34 13.72
CA ASN A 41 11.66 -2.36 15.01
C ASN A 41 11.30 -3.57 15.88
N ASN A 42 10.02 -3.96 15.87
CA ASN A 42 9.44 -4.87 16.87
C ASN A 42 8.80 -6.12 16.28
N LYS A 43 8.73 -6.23 14.94
CA LYS A 43 7.99 -7.31 14.24
C LYS A 43 6.52 -7.39 14.69
N ARG A 44 5.94 -6.23 14.98
CA ARG A 44 4.56 -6.06 15.42
C ARG A 44 3.95 -4.82 14.79
N LEU A 45 2.65 -4.86 14.52
CA LEU A 45 1.86 -3.65 14.24
C LEU A 45 1.88 -2.71 15.45
N ALA A 46 1.50 -1.45 15.25
CA ALA A 46 1.48 -0.44 16.33
C ALA A 46 0.51 -0.80 17.46
N ASN A 47 -0.54 -1.58 17.16
CA ASN A 47 -1.48 -2.11 18.14
C ASN A 47 -0.95 -3.34 18.92
N GLY A 48 0.27 -3.81 18.64
CA GLY A 48 0.92 -4.93 19.31
C GLY A 48 0.70 -6.31 18.65
N CYS A 49 -0.15 -6.42 17.62
CA CYS A 49 -0.32 -7.67 16.87
C CYS A 49 1.01 -8.13 16.24
N VAL A 50 1.32 -9.43 16.33
CA VAL A 50 2.53 -10.01 15.70
C VAL A 50 2.42 -9.87 14.19
N TRP A 51 3.40 -9.21 13.57
CA TRP A 51 3.43 -8.98 12.14
C TRP A 51 4.86 -8.72 11.66
N PRO A 52 5.51 -9.68 10.98
CA PRO A 52 6.94 -9.59 10.69
C PRO A 52 7.28 -8.86 9.37
N LEU A 53 6.31 -8.66 8.49
CA LEU A 53 6.53 -8.23 7.09
C LEU A 53 5.94 -6.85 6.81
N PRO A 54 6.72 -5.82 6.47
CA PRO A 54 6.16 -4.53 6.06
C PRO A 54 5.46 -4.67 4.69
N ILE A 55 4.24 -4.15 4.58
CA ILE A 55 3.49 -4.11 3.32
C ILE A 55 3.25 -2.65 2.96
N THR A 56 3.87 -2.18 1.87
CA THR A 56 3.80 -0.78 1.43
C THR A 56 3.61 -0.69 -0.08
N LEU A 57 2.93 0.38 -0.54
CA LEU A 57 2.80 0.68 -1.96
C LEU A 57 3.71 1.86 -2.31
N ASN A 58 4.73 1.58 -3.12
CA ASN A 58 5.66 2.61 -3.59
C ASN A 58 5.06 3.42 -4.74
N LEU A 59 5.10 4.74 -4.61
CA LEU A 59 4.69 5.69 -5.63
C LEU A 59 5.90 6.48 -6.15
N SER A 60 5.93 6.73 -7.46
CA SER A 60 6.85 7.65 -8.10
C SER A 60 6.58 9.11 -7.68
N PRO A 61 7.52 10.04 -7.89
CA PRO A 61 7.29 11.46 -7.57
C PRO A 61 6.06 12.05 -8.27
N ALA A 62 5.82 11.69 -9.54
CA ALA A 62 4.65 12.15 -10.28
C ALA A 62 3.35 11.57 -9.70
N GLU A 63 3.33 10.27 -9.40
CA GLU A 63 2.19 9.60 -8.78
C GLU A 63 1.87 10.21 -7.41
N LYS A 64 2.87 10.53 -6.59
CA LYS A 64 2.68 11.22 -5.29
C LYS A 64 1.97 12.56 -5.43
N LEU A 65 2.32 13.36 -6.45
CA LEU A 65 1.67 14.66 -6.68
C LEU A 65 0.19 14.46 -7.03
N THR A 66 -0.12 13.54 -7.96
CA THR A 66 -1.50 13.26 -8.36
C THR A 66 -2.32 12.63 -7.23
N ALA A 67 -1.74 11.70 -6.47
CA ALA A 67 -2.39 11.04 -5.33
C ALA A 67 -2.78 12.04 -4.23
N GLN A 68 -1.93 13.04 -3.97
CA GLN A 68 -2.23 14.08 -2.97
C GLN A 68 -3.44 14.93 -3.33
N ILE A 69 -3.65 15.18 -4.63
CA ILE A 69 -4.78 15.97 -5.15
C ILE A 69 -6.06 15.12 -5.19
N THR A 70 -5.97 13.90 -5.71
CA THR A 70 -7.12 13.03 -5.97
C THR A 70 -7.59 12.24 -4.75
N LYS A 71 -6.68 11.95 -3.82
CA LYS A 71 -6.88 11.09 -2.65
C LYS A 71 -7.34 9.66 -2.96
N ARG A 72 -7.34 9.26 -4.24
CA ARG A 72 -7.76 7.94 -4.73
C ARG A 72 -6.81 7.45 -5.82
N ILE A 73 -6.50 6.18 -5.78
CA ILE A 73 -5.60 5.51 -6.71
C ILE A 73 -6.30 4.28 -7.26
N THR A 74 -6.55 4.25 -8.57
CA THR A 74 -7.02 3.05 -9.24
C THR A 74 -5.83 2.12 -9.44
N LEU A 75 -5.87 0.93 -8.84
CA LEU A 75 -4.89 -0.11 -9.03
C LEU A 75 -5.29 -0.95 -10.24
N VAL A 76 -4.37 -1.13 -11.17
CA VAL A 76 -4.60 -1.92 -12.40
C VAL A 76 -3.53 -2.97 -12.59
N ASP A 77 -3.88 -4.06 -13.27
CA ASP A 77 -2.90 -5.06 -13.70
C ASP A 77 -2.13 -4.61 -14.96
N HIS A 78 -1.30 -5.50 -15.49
CA HIS A 78 -0.49 -5.25 -16.68
C HIS A 78 -1.31 -5.09 -17.98
N GLU A 79 -2.57 -5.57 -17.99
CA GLU A 79 -3.53 -5.37 -19.08
C GLU A 79 -4.38 -4.09 -18.88
N GLN A 80 -4.06 -3.28 -17.87
CA GLN A 80 -4.79 -2.07 -17.47
C GLN A 80 -6.23 -2.32 -17.00
N ARG A 81 -6.53 -3.54 -16.55
CA ARG A 81 -7.83 -3.84 -15.93
C ARG A 81 -7.82 -3.35 -14.48
N ALA A 82 -8.87 -2.64 -14.08
CA ALA A 82 -9.02 -2.19 -12.69
C ALA A 82 -9.27 -3.37 -11.77
N VAL A 83 -8.42 -3.51 -10.74
CA VAL A 83 -8.50 -4.59 -9.75
C VAL A 83 -8.93 -4.10 -8.37
N ALA A 84 -8.58 -2.87 -8.00
CA ALA A 84 -8.97 -2.26 -6.72
C ALA A 84 -8.89 -0.73 -6.78
N GLU A 85 -9.51 -0.06 -5.81
CA GLU A 85 -9.30 1.36 -5.55
C GLU A 85 -8.69 1.52 -4.16
N LEU A 86 -7.56 2.24 -4.09
CA LEU A 86 -6.90 2.59 -2.84
C LEU A 86 -7.22 4.04 -2.49
N LYS A 87 -7.81 4.26 -1.31
CA LYS A 87 -7.95 5.58 -0.72
C LYS A 87 -6.63 5.97 -0.06
N LEU A 88 -6.12 7.16 -0.39
CA LEU A 88 -4.90 7.66 0.22
C LEU A 88 -5.18 8.18 1.64
N GLU A 89 -4.63 7.49 2.63
CA GLU A 89 -4.65 7.94 4.03
C GLU A 89 -3.37 8.68 4.41
N GLU A 90 -2.21 8.10 4.11
CA GLU A 90 -0.92 8.67 4.46
C GLU A 90 0.12 8.48 3.34
N LEU A 91 0.98 9.48 3.14
CA LEU A 91 2.21 9.37 2.37
C LEU A 91 3.38 9.69 3.28
N TYR A 92 4.30 8.75 3.41
CA TYR A 92 5.50 8.93 4.21
C TYR A 92 6.75 8.48 3.44
N ARG A 93 7.91 8.89 3.94
CA ARG A 93 9.20 8.44 3.42
C ARG A 93 9.59 7.17 4.16
N LEU A 94 9.92 6.12 3.40
CA LEU A 94 10.49 4.92 4.00
C LEU A 94 11.82 5.28 4.71
N PRO A 95 12.06 4.80 5.94
CA PRO A 95 13.35 4.94 6.57
C PRO A 95 14.42 4.29 5.68
N LEU A 96 15.58 4.92 5.60
CA LEU A 96 16.74 4.35 4.91
C LEU A 96 17.17 3.11 5.71
N SER A 97 17.15 1.95 5.06
CA SER A 97 17.66 0.67 5.59
C SER A 97 19.18 0.66 5.68
#